data_AF-A0A553MSF2-F1
#
_entry.id   AF-A0A553MSF2-F1
#
_cell.length_a   1.000
_cell.length_b   1.000
_cell.length_c   1.000
_cell.angle_alpha   90.00
_cell.angle_beta   90.00
_cell.angle_gamma   90.00
#
_symmetry.space_group_name_H-M   'P 1'
#
loop_
_entity.id
_entity.type
_entity.pdbx_description
1 polymer ?
#
loop_
_entity_poly.entity_id
_entity_poly.type
_entity_poly.pdbx_seq_one_letter_code
_entity_poly.pdbx_strand_id
1 'polypeptide(L)'
;MSRSPELKEDPMECPLCMEPLEIDDVNFFPCTCGYQICRFCWHRIRTDENGLCPACRKHIVSEHIVSEGGTSSSEAARGLTQGNAESH
;
A
#
# COMPACT_ATOMS: atom_id res chain seq x y z
N MET A 1 48.01 -0.40 -2.36
CA MET A 1 46.68 -0.99 -2.58
C MET A 1 45.65 0.04 -2.20
N SER A 2 45.37 0.96 -3.12
CA SER A 2 44.42 2.05 -2.90
C SER A 2 43.01 1.49 -3.00
N ARG A 3 42.29 1.46 -1.88
CA ARG A 3 40.86 1.14 -1.82
C ARG A 3 40.12 2.27 -2.53
N SER A 4 39.88 2.11 -3.83
CA SER A 4 38.89 2.92 -4.54
C SER A 4 37.55 2.78 -3.79
N PRO A 5 36.77 3.85 -3.61
CA PRO A 5 35.45 3.72 -3.06
C PRO A 5 34.63 2.96 -4.11
N GLU A 6 34.33 1.69 -3.84
CA GLU A 6 33.16 1.06 -4.45
C GLU A 6 31.99 1.98 -4.08
N LEU A 7 31.57 2.85 -5.02
CA LEU A 7 30.19 3.27 -5.05
C LEU A 7 29.41 1.96 -5.19
N LYS A 8 29.07 1.36 -4.05
CA LYS A 8 27.97 0.44 -3.98
C LYS A 8 26.76 1.31 -4.23
N GLU A 9 26.44 1.49 -5.50
CA GLU A 9 25.06 1.67 -5.91
C GLU A 9 24.36 0.47 -5.32
N ASP A 10 23.82 0.64 -4.11
CA ASP A 10 22.99 -0.35 -3.46
C ASP A 10 21.78 -0.47 -4.39
N PRO A 11 21.69 -1.57 -5.17
CA PRO A 11 20.58 -1.72 -6.09
C PRO A 11 19.34 -1.66 -5.21
N MET A 12 18.40 -0.76 -5.53
CA MET A 12 17.17 -0.67 -4.73
C MET A 12 16.49 -2.03 -4.83
N GLU A 13 16.37 -2.78 -3.74
CA GLU A 13 15.80 -4.12 -3.77
C GLU A 13 14.31 -4.07 -3.42
N CYS A 14 13.51 -4.89 -4.12
CA CYS A 14 12.10 -5.02 -3.84
C CYS A 14 11.88 -5.63 -2.44
N PRO A 15 11.12 -4.99 -1.54
CA PRO A 15 10.91 -5.49 -0.19
C PRO A 15 10.04 -6.76 -0.11
N LEU A 16 9.38 -7.17 -1.21
CA LEU A 16 8.57 -8.39 -1.25
C LEU A 16 9.36 -9.62 -1.69
N CYS A 17 10.24 -9.48 -2.66
CA CYS A 17 10.97 -10.60 -3.26
C CYS A 17 12.48 -10.54 -3.07
N MET A 18 13.02 -9.45 -2.50
CA MET A 18 14.46 -9.20 -2.35
C MET A 18 15.21 -9.28 -3.69
N GLU A 19 14.54 -8.94 -4.78
CA GLU A 19 15.16 -8.84 -6.11
C GLU A 19 15.55 -7.40 -6.41
N PRO A 20 16.68 -7.17 -7.11
CA PRO A 20 17.12 -5.83 -7.50
C PRO A 20 16.09 -5.18 -8.44
N LEU A 21 15.76 -3.92 -8.17
CA LEU A 21 14.94 -3.08 -9.02
C LEU A 21 15.81 -2.43 -10.10
N GLU A 22 15.32 -2.42 -11.32
CA GLU A 22 15.96 -1.71 -12.42
C GLU A 22 15.75 -0.20 -12.29
N ILE A 23 16.56 0.60 -13.00
CA ILE A 23 16.49 2.07 -12.97
C ILE A 23 15.09 2.60 -13.37
N ASP A 24 14.38 1.90 -14.24
CA ASP A 24 13.00 2.26 -14.60
C ASP A 24 12.01 1.92 -13.47
N ASP A 25 12.29 0.86 -12.70
CA ASP A 25 11.47 0.43 -11.57
C ASP A 25 11.72 1.27 -10.30
N VAL A 26 12.91 1.89 -10.15
CA VAL A 26 13.18 2.77 -8.99
C VAL A 26 12.38 4.08 -9.02
N ASN A 27 11.82 4.45 -10.16
CA ASN A 27 10.88 5.57 -10.27
C ASN A 27 9.42 5.11 -10.38
N PHE A 28 9.16 3.80 -10.28
CA PHE A 28 7.82 3.22 -10.34
C PHE A 28 7.18 3.19 -8.95
N PHE A 29 6.23 4.10 -8.73
CA PHE A 29 5.43 4.17 -7.50
C PHE A 29 3.98 3.87 -7.80
N PRO A 30 3.55 2.60 -7.68
CA PRO A 30 2.20 2.21 -8.05
C PRO A 30 1.17 2.68 -6.99
N CYS A 31 1.63 3.13 -5.83
CA CYS A 31 0.82 3.78 -4.80
C CYS A 31 1.47 5.08 -4.33
N THR A 32 0.67 6.11 -4.06
CA THR A 32 1.12 7.43 -3.59
C THR A 32 1.61 7.45 -2.13
N CYS A 33 1.55 6.32 -1.42
CA CYS A 33 2.13 6.21 -0.08
C CYS A 33 3.66 6.15 -0.07
N GLY A 34 4.30 6.01 -1.24
CA GLY A 34 5.75 5.85 -1.36
C GLY A 34 6.23 4.41 -1.20
N TYR A 35 5.33 3.42 -1.20
CA TYR A 35 5.71 2.01 -1.15
C TYR A 35 6.13 1.52 -2.54
N GLN A 36 7.44 1.28 -2.70
CA GLN A 36 8.06 0.81 -3.92
C GLN A 36 8.17 -0.72 -3.94
N ILE A 37 7.83 -1.32 -5.09
CA ILE A 37 7.87 -2.75 -5.33
C ILE A 37 8.21 -3.00 -6.80
N CYS A 38 8.74 -4.19 -7.10
CA CYS A 38 9.01 -4.57 -8.49
C CYS A 38 7.71 -4.78 -9.28
N ARG A 39 7.83 -4.70 -10.61
CA ARG A 39 6.70 -4.86 -11.54
C ARG A 39 6.04 -6.23 -11.45
N PHE A 40 6.80 -7.29 -11.14
CA PHE A 40 6.27 -8.64 -10.94
C PHE A 40 5.41 -8.75 -9.70
N CYS A 41 5.89 -8.26 -8.55
CA CYS A 41 5.10 -8.22 -7.31
C CYS A 41 3.84 -7.38 -7.49
N TRP A 42 3.95 -6.21 -8.14
CA TRP A 42 2.80 -5.39 -8.48
C TRP A 42 1.76 -6.14 -9.33
N HIS A 43 2.22 -6.86 -10.36
CA HIS A 43 1.33 -7.66 -11.21
C HIS A 43 0.61 -8.74 -10.42
N ARG A 44 1.33 -9.45 -9.54
CA ARG A 44 0.76 -10.48 -8.67
C ARG A 44 -0.28 -9.90 -7.71
N ILE A 45 0.00 -8.76 -7.08
CA ILE A 45 -0.97 -8.11 -6.18
C ILE A 45 -2.25 -7.70 -6.94
N ARG A 46 -2.11 -7.27 -8.20
CA ARG A 46 -3.25 -6.89 -9.04
C ARG A 46 -4.06 -8.09 -9.54
N THR A 47 -3.42 -9.23 -9.78
CA THR A 47 -4.04 -10.42 -10.36
C THR A 47 -4.53 -11.41 -9.31
N ASP A 48 -3.72 -11.68 -8.29
CA ASP A 48 -3.94 -12.74 -7.29
C ASP A 48 -4.46 -12.21 -5.94
N GLU A 49 -4.27 -10.92 -5.62
CA GLU A 49 -4.72 -10.32 -4.36
C GLU A 49 -5.93 -9.39 -4.57
N ASN A 50 -6.01 -8.24 -3.88
CA ASN A 50 -7.11 -7.28 -4.00
C ASN A 50 -6.70 -6.03 -4.80
N GLY A 51 -5.50 -6.00 -5.39
CA GLY A 51 -4.95 -4.77 -5.97
C GLY A 51 -4.73 -3.67 -4.92
N LEU A 52 -4.52 -4.05 -3.66
CA LEU A 52 -4.31 -3.14 -2.53
C LEU A 52 -2.83 -3.10 -2.15
N CYS A 53 -2.33 -1.91 -1.82
CA CYS A 53 -0.97 -1.72 -1.35
C CYS A 53 -0.78 -2.43 0.01
N PRO A 54 0.28 -3.24 0.21
CA PRO A 54 0.49 -3.97 1.47
C PRO A 54 0.81 -3.05 2.66
N ALA A 55 1.36 -1.84 2.40
CA ALA A 55 1.70 -0.90 3.45
C ALA A 55 0.50 -0.05 3.92
N CYS A 56 -0.28 0.50 2.99
CA CYS A 56 -1.34 1.47 3.31
C CYS A 56 -2.77 0.94 3.05
N ARG A 57 -2.89 -0.27 2.50
CA ARG A 57 -4.15 -0.92 2.09
C ARG A 57 -5.03 -0.07 1.16
N LYS A 58 -4.45 0.87 0.41
CA LYS A 58 -5.15 1.63 -0.64
C LYS A 58 -5.05 0.92 -1.98
N HIS A 59 -6.04 1.13 -2.84
CA HIS A 59 -5.97 0.68 -4.23
C HIS A 59 -4.75 1.25 -4.93
N ILE A 60 -4.03 0.35 -5.59
CA ILE A 60 -2.88 0.67 -6.39
C ILE A 60 -3.38 1.38 -7.65
N VAL A 61 -2.94 2.62 -7.90
CA VAL A 61 -3.51 3.48 -8.95
C VAL A 61 -3.09 2.97 -10.32
N SER A 62 -4.00 2.28 -11.01
CA SER A 62 -3.80 1.90 -12.42
C SER A 62 -5.12 1.93 -13.17
N GLU A 63 -5.37 3.13 -13.71
CA GLU A 63 -6.30 3.56 -14.77
C GLU A 63 -7.79 3.19 -14.71
N HIS A 64 -8.26 2.15 -14.02
CA HIS A 64 -9.70 1.85 -14.08
C HIS A 64 -10.34 1.53 -12.73
N ILE A 65 -11.32 2.42 -12.44
CA ILE A 65 -12.54 2.30 -11.63
C ILE A 65 -12.42 2.29 -10.11
N VAL A 66 -12.64 3.49 -9.57
CA VAL A 66 -13.42 3.74 -8.35
C VAL A 66 -14.51 2.70 -8.11
N SER A 67 -14.46 2.01 -6.97
CA SER A 67 -15.64 1.52 -6.26
C SER A 67 -15.24 1.21 -4.81
N GLU A 68 -15.55 2.15 -3.93
CA GLU A 68 -16.14 1.92 -2.60
C GLU A 68 -15.53 0.79 -1.76
N GLY A 69 -14.53 1.12 -0.94
CA GLY A 69 -14.03 0.24 0.12
C GLY A 69 -13.55 0.96 1.37
N GLY A 70 -13.86 2.26 1.49
CA GLY A 70 -13.58 3.05 2.68
C GLY A 70 -14.54 2.71 3.83
N THR A 71 -14.56 1.48 4.32
CA THR A 71 -15.09 1.23 5.66
C THR A 71 -13.98 1.53 6.66
N SER A 72 -13.84 2.82 6.99
CA SER A 72 -13.36 3.18 8.32
C SER A 72 -14.45 2.78 9.32
N SER A 73 -14.60 1.49 9.62
CA SER A 73 -15.48 1.01 10.68
C SER A 73 -14.75 1.07 12.02
N SER A 74 -14.28 2.26 12.37
CA SER A 74 -13.91 2.64 13.73
C SER A 74 -14.97 3.54 14.35
N GLU A 75 -16.25 3.37 13.99
CA GLU A 75 -17.37 3.88 14.80
C GLU A 75 -17.42 3.10 16.13
N ALA A 76 -16.52 3.52 17.01
CA ALA A 76 -16.49 3.23 18.41
C ALA A 76 -17.80 3.69 19.03
N ALA A 77 -18.57 2.71 19.50
CA ALA A 77 -19.25 2.71 20.78
C ALA A 77 -19.35 4.10 21.46
N ARG A 78 -20.45 4.82 21.21
CA ARG A 78 -20.97 5.81 22.16
C ARG A 78 -22.47 5.57 22.31
N GLY A 79 -22.81 4.77 23.30
CA GLY A 79 -24.19 4.63 23.75
C GLY A 79 -24.71 5.94 24.33
N LEU A 80 -26.02 6.13 24.24
CA LEU A 80 -26.83 6.82 25.24
C LEU A 80 -28.23 6.23 25.18
N THR A 81 -28.52 5.43 26.19
CA THR A 81 -29.88 5.15 26.63
C THR A 81 -30.52 6.47 27.04
N GLN A 82 -31.66 6.84 26.49
CA GLN A 82 -32.49 7.84 27.14
C GLN A 82 -33.93 7.33 27.23
N GLY A 83 -34.34 7.15 28.49
CA GLY A 83 -35.58 6.53 28.87
C GLY A 83 -36.79 7.33 28.41
N ASN A 84 -37.75 6.60 27.88
CA ASN A 84 -39.11 7.07 27.76
C ASN A 84 -39.77 6.86 29.14
N ALA A 85 -40.06 7.96 29.82
CA ALA A 85 -41.03 8.02 30.89
C ALA A 85 -42.30 8.63 30.28
N GLU A 86 -43.15 7.78 29.71
CA GLU A 86 -44.53 8.16 29.39
C GLU A 86 -45.36 8.15 30.68
N SER A 87 -45.87 9.32 31.06
CA SER A 87 -46.88 9.49 32.09
C SER A 87 -48.19 9.80 31.37
N HIS A 88 -49.19 8.94 31.49
CA HIS A 88 -50.60 9.30 31.41
C HIS A 88 -51.40 8.41 32.36
#